data_AF-A0A6P0JUW9-F1
#
_entry.id   AF-A0A6P0JUW9-F1
#
_cell.length_a   1.000
_cell.length_b   1.000
_cell.length_c   1.000
_cell.angle_alpha   90.00
_cell.angle_beta   90.00
_cell.angle_gamma   90.00
#
_symmetry.space_group_name_H-M   'P 1'
#
loop_
_entity.id
_entity.type
_entity.pdbx_description
1 polymer ?
#
loop_
_entity_poly.entity_id
_entity_poly.type
_entity_poly.pdbx_seq_one_letter_code
_entity_poly.pdbx_strand_id
1 'polypeptide(L)'
;MVFNTRGLVLGATAVAVTTVAVTGAGLHLSKSQAFFSDSPKELIDEVWQIIDRQYVDATFNQVDWRAVRTEYLEERNYENRQEAYEAIREMLKRLEDPYTRFMNPEEFQNMQIDTSGELTGVGIQIAEDEETDRLIVVSPIEDSPAYDAGILAKDIIYRIDGQDTLGMDVNQAVQLIRGEEGTEVTLTIKRGEQEI
;
A
#
# COMPACT_ATOMS: atom_id res chain seq x y z
N MET A 1 42.27 7.43 72.90
CA MET A 1 41.23 6.56 72.31
C MET A 1 41.31 6.74 70.79
N VAL A 2 42.29 6.08 70.14
CA VAL A 2 42.17 4.80 69.37
C VAL A 2 41.77 5.08 67.91
N PHE A 3 42.81 5.04 67.04
CA PHE A 3 42.99 4.73 65.60
C PHE A 3 41.99 5.28 64.54
N ASN A 4 42.39 6.07 63.52
CA ASN A 4 43.27 5.82 62.34
C ASN A 4 42.82 4.57 61.55
N THR A 5 42.62 4.52 60.22
CA THR A 5 43.47 4.98 59.11
C THR A 5 42.73 4.82 57.76
N ARG A 6 43.23 5.52 56.74
CA ARG A 6 42.91 5.58 55.29
C ARG A 6 42.70 4.24 54.55
N GLY A 7 41.97 4.30 53.41
CA GLY A 7 42.08 3.33 52.31
C GLY A 7 41.08 3.56 51.17
N LEU A 8 41.57 3.73 49.95
CA LEU A 8 40.86 4.01 48.68
C LEU A 8 40.96 2.77 47.77
N VAL A 9 39.88 2.25 47.17
CA VAL A 9 39.93 1.39 45.97
C VAL A 9 38.61 1.46 45.16
N LEU A 10 38.76 1.64 43.84
CA LEU A 10 37.76 1.51 42.79
C LEU A 10 37.10 0.11 42.77
N GLY A 11 35.77 0.04 42.75
CA GLY A 11 35.03 -1.20 42.55
C GLY A 11 34.27 -1.20 41.23
N ALA A 12 34.74 -2.01 40.28
CA ALA A 12 34.02 -2.34 39.06
C ALA A 12 32.63 -2.91 39.39
N THR A 13 31.56 -2.28 38.91
CA THR A 13 30.23 -2.89 38.92
C THR A 13 30.21 -4.00 37.89
N ALA A 14 30.48 -5.22 38.35
CA ALA A 14 30.17 -6.43 37.62
C ALA A 14 28.65 -6.48 37.41
N VAL A 15 28.22 -6.47 36.15
CA VAL A 15 26.84 -6.79 35.78
C VAL A 15 26.67 -8.29 36.01
N ALA A 16 26.12 -8.65 37.17
CA ALA A 16 25.65 -10.01 37.41
C ALA A 16 24.37 -10.21 36.59
N VAL A 17 24.48 -10.89 35.44
CA VAL A 17 23.31 -11.43 34.74
C VAL A 17 22.81 -12.59 35.57
N THR A 18 21.96 -12.31 36.55
CA THR A 18 21.23 -13.36 37.26
C THR A 18 20.17 -13.89 36.31
N THR A 19 20.46 -15.02 35.67
CA THR A 19 19.45 -15.82 34.99
C THR A 19 18.50 -16.37 36.05
N VAL A 20 17.35 -15.72 36.24
CA VAL A 20 16.26 -16.25 37.04
C VAL A 20 15.60 -17.36 36.23
N ALA A 21 15.87 -18.61 36.58
CA ALA A 21 15.08 -19.73 36.12
C ALA A 21 13.72 -19.69 36.83
N VAL A 22 12.70 -19.12 36.17
CA VAL A 22 11.32 -19.11 36.68
C VAL A 22 10.70 -20.48 36.44
N THR A 23 10.87 -21.38 37.40
CA THR A 23 10.05 -22.60 37.50
C THR A 23 8.74 -22.24 38.19
N GLY A 24 7.66 -22.14 37.40
CA GLY A 24 6.29 -22.36 37.88
C GLY A 24 5.69 -21.31 38.82
N ALA A 25 5.41 -20.12 38.30
CA ALA A 25 4.25 -19.30 38.66
C ALA A 25 4.06 -18.30 37.53
N GLY A 26 2.87 -18.26 36.90
CA GLY A 26 2.61 -17.47 35.70
C GLY A 26 2.83 -15.97 35.92
N LEU A 27 3.98 -15.47 35.50
CA LEU A 27 4.20 -14.04 35.30
C LEU A 27 3.51 -13.65 33.99
N HIS A 28 2.33 -13.06 34.11
CA HIS A 28 1.70 -12.31 33.03
C HIS A 28 2.58 -11.09 32.72
N LEU A 29 3.56 -11.27 31.83
CA LEU A 29 4.20 -10.17 31.15
C LEU A 29 3.11 -9.37 30.44
N SER A 30 2.90 -8.13 30.86
CA SER A 30 1.84 -7.28 30.32
C SER A 30 2.06 -7.10 28.83
N LYS A 31 1.10 -7.56 28.02
CA LYS A 31 1.04 -7.39 26.56
C LYS A 31 1.02 -5.92 26.10
N SER A 32 1.17 -4.94 26.99
CA SER A 32 0.92 -3.52 26.73
C SER A 32 2.03 -2.78 25.99
N GLN A 33 3.15 -3.41 25.65
CA GLN A 33 4.24 -2.79 24.89
C GLN A 33 4.43 -3.37 23.47
N ALA A 34 3.52 -4.24 23.03
CA ALA A 34 3.48 -4.79 21.67
C ALA A 34 2.17 -4.46 20.92
N PHE A 35 1.33 -3.56 21.46
CA PHE A 35 0.14 -2.98 20.81
C PHE A 35 0.45 -1.55 20.31
N PHE A 36 1.53 -1.37 19.57
CA PHE A 36 1.79 -0.10 18.91
C PHE A 36 0.89 0.01 17.68
N SER A 37 -0.17 0.81 17.83
CA SER A 37 -0.95 1.53 16.81
C SER A 37 -1.36 0.77 15.54
N ASP A 38 -2.55 0.15 15.59
CA ASP A 38 -3.21 -0.47 14.42
C ASP A 38 -4.74 -0.27 14.48
N SER A 39 -5.22 0.70 15.27
CA SER A 39 -6.66 0.96 15.33
C SER A 39 -7.10 1.69 14.06
N PRO A 40 -8.17 1.26 13.37
CA PRO A 40 -8.74 2.00 12.23
C PRO A 40 -9.02 3.48 12.56
N LYS A 41 -9.33 3.80 13.82
CA LYS A 41 -9.56 5.18 14.28
C LYS A 41 -8.29 6.03 14.34
N GLU A 42 -7.12 5.43 14.58
CA GLU A 42 -5.85 6.18 14.60
C GLU A 42 -5.51 6.71 13.20
N LEU A 43 -5.72 5.90 12.17
CA LEU A 43 -5.52 6.33 10.78
C LEU A 43 -6.45 7.51 10.42
N ILE A 44 -7.72 7.43 10.82
CA ILE A 44 -8.69 8.51 10.60
C ILE A 44 -8.23 9.78 11.33
N ASP A 45 -7.80 9.66 12.58
CA ASP A 45 -7.32 10.80 13.37
C ASP A 45 -6.06 11.43 12.77
N GLU A 46 -5.12 10.62 12.30
CA GLU A 46 -3.90 11.10 11.63
C GLU A 46 -4.24 11.91 10.38
N VAL A 47 -5.10 11.38 9.50
CA VAL A 47 -5.52 12.10 8.29
C VAL A 47 -6.26 13.39 8.67
N TRP A 48 -7.15 13.34 9.66
CA TRP A 48 -7.83 14.54 10.15
C TRP A 48 -6.84 15.61 10.63
N GLN A 49 -5.81 15.21 11.40
CA GLN A 49 -4.77 16.13 11.91
C GLN A 49 -3.92 16.72 10.78
N ILE A 50 -3.63 15.94 9.73
CA ILE A 50 -2.90 16.43 8.55
C ILE A 50 -3.71 17.54 7.88
N ILE A 51 -5.00 17.31 7.63
CA ILE A 51 -5.89 18.30 7.03
C ILE A 51 -6.03 19.53 7.94
N ASP A 52 -6.25 19.34 9.25
CA ASP A 52 -6.39 20.44 10.21
C ASP A 52 -5.16 21.38 10.21
N ARG A 53 -3.96 20.84 9.98
CA ARG A 53 -2.70 21.60 9.98
C ARG A 53 -2.29 22.15 8.62
N GLN A 54 -2.61 21.45 7.53
CA GLN A 54 -2.00 21.70 6.21
C GLN A 54 -2.99 22.12 5.14
N TYR A 55 -4.30 22.04 5.40
CA TYR A 55 -5.29 22.41 4.41
C TYR A 55 -5.21 23.91 4.08
N VAL A 56 -5.28 24.22 2.79
CA VAL A 56 -5.00 25.57 2.27
C VAL A 56 -6.06 26.59 2.69
N ASP A 57 -7.32 26.16 2.79
CA ASP A 57 -8.43 27.00 3.23
C ASP A 57 -8.71 26.78 4.72
N ALA A 58 -8.31 27.75 5.55
CA ALA A 58 -8.51 27.71 7.00
C ALA A 58 -10.00 27.67 7.43
N THR A 59 -10.94 27.93 6.52
CA THR A 59 -12.38 27.82 6.78
C THR A 59 -12.95 26.43 6.47
N PHE A 60 -12.14 25.52 5.90
CA PHE A 60 -12.56 24.17 5.51
C PHE A 60 -13.82 24.16 4.63
N ASN A 61 -13.96 25.13 3.72
CA ASN A 61 -15.18 25.37 2.95
C ASN A 61 -16.44 25.54 3.84
N GLN A 62 -16.30 26.29 4.93
CA GLN A 62 -17.35 26.54 5.94
C GLN A 62 -17.82 25.29 6.71
N VAL A 63 -17.07 24.19 6.63
CA VAL A 63 -17.33 22.97 7.41
C VAL A 63 -16.77 23.13 8.83
N ASP A 64 -17.56 22.77 9.84
CA ASP A 64 -17.06 22.65 11.21
C ASP A 64 -16.16 21.41 11.32
N TRP A 65 -14.88 21.60 11.02
CA TRP A 65 -13.91 20.51 10.96
C TRP A 65 -13.72 19.81 12.32
N ARG A 66 -13.97 20.50 13.44
CA ARG A 66 -13.91 19.88 14.77
C ARG A 66 -15.10 18.97 15.02
N ALA A 67 -16.30 19.39 14.62
CA ALA A 67 -17.49 18.54 14.69
C ALA A 67 -17.34 17.29 13.81
N VAL A 68 -16.73 17.42 12.62
CA VAL A 68 -16.38 16.28 11.75
C VAL A 68 -15.49 15.28 12.50
N ARG A 69 -14.47 15.75 13.23
CA ARG A 69 -13.59 14.86 14.02
C ARG A 69 -14.38 14.02 15.02
N THR A 70 -15.25 14.67 15.79
CA THR A 70 -16.06 14.01 16.82
C THR A 70 -16.97 12.96 16.21
N GLU A 71 -17.67 13.29 15.12
CA GLU A 71 -18.52 12.33 14.41
C GLU A 71 -17.74 11.08 13.97
N TYR A 72 -16.59 11.28 13.31
CA TYR A 72 -15.84 10.16 12.74
C TYR A 72 -15.06 9.34 13.79
N LEU A 73 -14.65 9.92 14.92
CA LEU A 73 -13.86 9.20 15.93
C LEU A 73 -14.69 8.70 17.13
N GLU A 74 -15.73 9.40 17.52
CA GLU A 74 -16.51 9.09 18.73
C GLU A 74 -17.82 8.38 18.41
N GLU A 75 -18.54 8.81 17.37
CA GLU A 75 -19.89 8.30 17.07
C GLU A 75 -19.89 7.05 16.18
N ARG A 76 -18.79 6.81 15.45
CA ARG A 76 -18.64 5.69 14.52
C ARG A 76 -17.70 4.61 15.06
N ASN A 77 -17.88 3.39 14.58
CA ASN A 77 -16.98 2.25 14.82
C ASN A 77 -16.54 1.67 13.48
N TYR A 78 -15.34 1.10 13.48
CA TYR A 78 -14.71 0.52 12.29
C TYR A 78 -14.07 -0.80 12.68
N GLU A 79 -14.43 -1.87 11.99
CA GLU A 79 -13.95 -3.22 12.30
C GLU A 79 -12.57 -3.48 11.70
N ASN A 80 -12.25 -2.81 10.60
CA ASN A 80 -11.06 -3.07 9.81
C ASN A 80 -10.54 -1.79 9.13
N ARG A 81 -9.36 -1.90 8.51
CA ARG A 81 -8.69 -0.77 7.83
C ARG A 81 -9.43 -0.32 6.57
N GLN A 82 -10.13 -1.22 5.88
CA GLN A 82 -10.90 -0.89 4.68
C GLN A 82 -12.06 0.07 5.01
N GLU A 83 -12.77 -0.19 6.10
CA GLU A 83 -13.81 0.72 6.60
C GLU A 83 -13.24 2.09 6.99
N ALA A 84 -12.03 2.14 7.56
CA ALA A 84 -11.37 3.43 7.80
C ALA A 84 -11.03 4.17 6.50
N TYR A 85 -10.55 3.48 5.46
CA TYR A 85 -10.30 4.13 4.16
C TYR A 85 -11.57 4.73 3.56
N GLU A 86 -12.70 4.03 3.63
CA GLU A 86 -14.00 4.52 3.18
C GLU A 86 -14.44 5.75 3.98
N ALA A 87 -14.34 5.67 5.32
CA ALA A 87 -14.65 6.77 6.21
C ALA A 87 -13.79 8.02 5.94
N ILE A 88 -12.50 7.85 5.69
CA ILE A 88 -11.60 8.95 5.32
C ILE A 88 -12.04 9.59 4.01
N ARG A 89 -12.38 8.78 2.98
CA ARG A 89 -12.88 9.31 1.71
C ARG A 89 -14.18 10.09 1.89
N GLU A 90 -15.10 9.62 2.72
CA GLU A 90 -16.32 10.38 3.06
C GLU A 90 -16.01 11.69 3.81
N MET A 91 -15.09 11.63 4.77
CA MET A 91 -14.68 12.78 5.58
C MET A 91 -14.09 13.88 4.69
N LEU A 92 -13.18 13.52 3.78
CA LEU A 92 -12.54 14.48 2.86
C LEU A 92 -13.52 15.06 1.83
N LYS A 93 -14.53 14.30 1.40
CA LYS A 93 -15.57 14.81 0.48
C LYS A 93 -16.33 16.03 1.05
N ARG A 94 -16.41 16.18 2.37
CA ARG A 94 -17.05 17.35 3.00
C ARG A 94 -16.37 18.67 2.67
N LEU A 95 -15.07 18.64 2.37
CA LEU A 95 -14.31 19.84 2.00
C LEU A 95 -14.71 20.37 0.62
N GLU A 96 -15.40 19.56 -0.20
CA GLU A 96 -15.76 19.85 -1.59
C GLU A 96 -14.58 20.30 -2.47
N ASP A 97 -13.37 19.87 -2.12
CA ASP A 97 -12.15 20.13 -2.87
C ASP A 97 -11.79 18.92 -3.75
N PRO A 98 -11.85 19.02 -5.09
CA PRO A 98 -11.55 17.91 -5.99
C PRO A 98 -10.08 17.46 -5.94
N TYR A 99 -9.18 18.28 -5.41
CA TYR A 99 -7.75 17.97 -5.31
C TYR A 99 -7.36 17.34 -3.97
N THR A 100 -8.22 17.43 -2.95
CA THR A 100 -8.00 16.78 -1.66
C THR A 100 -8.62 15.38 -1.67
N ARG A 101 -7.77 14.36 -1.77
CA ARG A 101 -8.19 12.95 -1.79
C ARG A 101 -7.27 12.06 -0.98
N PHE A 102 -7.85 11.00 -0.43
CA PHE A 102 -7.10 9.91 0.19
C PHE A 102 -6.79 8.83 -0.85
N MET A 103 -5.56 8.33 -0.81
CA MET A 103 -5.09 7.18 -1.56
C MET A 103 -4.63 6.11 -0.58
N ASN A 104 -5.15 4.90 -0.71
CA ASN A 104 -4.66 3.74 0.03
C ASN A 104 -3.25 3.36 -0.47
N PRO A 105 -2.54 2.42 0.18
CA PRO A 105 -1.18 2.06 -0.20
C PRO A 105 -1.03 1.62 -1.66
N GLU A 106 -1.97 0.86 -2.17
CA GLU A 106 -1.97 0.36 -3.56
C GLU A 106 -2.20 1.50 -4.57
N GLU A 107 -3.20 2.35 -4.33
CA GLU A 107 -3.48 3.54 -5.14
C GLU A 107 -2.29 4.50 -5.16
N PHE A 108 -1.63 4.68 -4.02
CA PHE A 108 -0.45 5.53 -3.90
C PHE A 108 0.77 4.92 -4.62
N GLN A 109 0.98 3.61 -4.52
CA GLN A 109 2.02 2.91 -5.26
C GLN A 109 1.81 3.05 -6.77
N ASN A 110 0.59 2.84 -7.25
CA ASN A 110 0.25 3.02 -8.66
C ASN A 110 0.47 4.47 -9.14
N MET A 111 0.09 5.47 -8.33
CA MET A 111 0.36 6.86 -8.66
C MET A 111 1.87 7.18 -8.72
N GLN A 112 2.67 6.63 -7.80
CA GLN A 112 4.11 6.83 -7.79
C GLN A 112 4.76 6.24 -9.05
N ILE A 113 4.34 5.05 -9.45
CA ILE A 113 4.73 4.40 -10.71
C ILE A 113 4.40 5.29 -11.91
N ASP A 114 3.14 5.75 -12.01
CA ASP A 114 2.70 6.60 -13.12
C ASP A 114 3.47 7.93 -13.17
N THR A 115 3.94 8.44 -12.02
CA THR A 115 4.64 9.74 -11.89
C THR A 115 6.15 9.64 -11.99
N SER A 116 6.76 8.52 -11.58
CA SER A 116 8.22 8.31 -11.66
C SER A 116 8.69 8.17 -13.11
N GLY A 117 7.76 7.90 -14.04
CA GLY A 117 8.09 7.55 -15.42
C GLY A 117 8.69 6.15 -15.52
N GLU A 118 8.75 5.40 -14.41
CA GLU A 118 8.98 3.96 -14.44
C GLU A 118 7.73 3.34 -15.04
N LEU A 119 7.77 3.11 -16.35
CA LEU A 119 6.78 2.29 -17.03
C LEU A 119 6.84 0.89 -16.42
N THR A 120 6.04 0.61 -15.39
CA THR A 120 5.88 -0.75 -14.89
C THR A 120 4.92 -1.50 -15.82
N GLY A 121 5.28 -2.74 -16.11
CA GLY A 121 4.69 -3.55 -17.16
C GLY A 121 5.65 -3.74 -18.34
N VAL A 122 5.20 -4.50 -19.32
CA VAL A 122 6.06 -4.97 -20.42
C VAL A 122 6.11 -4.04 -21.63
N GLY A 123 5.39 -2.91 -21.61
CA GLY A 123 5.38 -1.92 -22.69
C GLY A 123 4.52 -2.29 -23.90
N ILE A 124 3.27 -2.70 -23.67
CA ILE A 124 2.31 -3.07 -24.73
C ILE A 124 1.06 -2.22 -24.61
N GLN A 125 0.57 -1.73 -25.74
CA GLN A 125 -0.78 -1.19 -25.86
C GLN A 125 -1.74 -2.31 -26.29
N ILE A 126 -2.79 -2.54 -25.50
CA ILE A 126 -3.81 -3.56 -25.75
C ILE A 126 -5.19 -2.94 -25.91
N ALA A 127 -6.07 -3.64 -26.61
CA ALA A 127 -7.48 -3.35 -26.72
C ALA A 127 -8.27 -4.65 -26.60
N GLU A 128 -9.57 -4.53 -26.34
CA GLU A 128 -10.50 -5.65 -26.43
C GLU A 128 -10.94 -5.81 -27.90
N ASP A 129 -10.95 -7.04 -28.38
CA ASP A 129 -11.49 -7.42 -29.68
C ASP A 129 -12.92 -7.92 -29.52
N GLU A 130 -13.88 -7.10 -29.95
CA GLU A 130 -15.32 -7.40 -29.86
C GLU A 130 -15.74 -8.65 -30.65
N GLU A 131 -14.96 -9.10 -31.64
CA GLU A 131 -15.30 -10.29 -32.43
C GLU A 131 -14.87 -11.59 -31.72
N THR A 132 -13.75 -11.54 -30.99
CA THR A 132 -13.16 -12.72 -30.34
C THR A 132 -13.35 -12.75 -28.83
N ASP A 133 -13.83 -11.66 -28.24
CA ASP A 133 -13.99 -11.47 -26.79
C ASP A 133 -12.66 -11.66 -26.05
N ARG A 134 -11.56 -11.23 -26.68
CA ARG A 134 -10.18 -11.39 -26.20
C ARG A 134 -9.38 -10.12 -26.32
N LEU A 135 -8.24 -10.09 -25.67
CA LEU A 135 -7.31 -8.98 -25.72
C LEU A 135 -6.43 -9.07 -26.98
N ILE A 136 -6.37 -7.97 -27.74
CA ILE A 136 -5.53 -7.80 -28.92
C ILE A 136 -4.46 -6.75 -28.67
N VAL A 137 -3.24 -7.02 -29.13
CA VAL A 137 -2.15 -6.06 -29.11
C VAL A 137 -2.38 -5.02 -30.20
N VAL A 138 -2.50 -3.76 -29.80
CA VAL A 138 -2.57 -2.62 -30.72
C VAL A 138 -1.17 -2.29 -31.24
N SER A 139 -0.21 -2.13 -30.33
CA SER A 139 1.20 -1.88 -30.65
C SER A 139 2.10 -2.20 -29.45
N PRO A 140 3.29 -2.79 -29.65
CA PRO A 140 4.36 -2.70 -28.67
C PRO A 140 4.93 -1.27 -28.64
N ILE A 141 5.52 -0.87 -27.51
CA ILE A 141 6.31 0.35 -27.38
C ILE A 141 7.75 0.02 -27.79
N GLU A 142 8.38 0.83 -28.65
CA GLU A 142 9.78 0.64 -29.05
C GLU A 142 10.71 0.62 -27.82
N ASP A 143 11.75 -0.21 -27.86
CA ASP A 143 12.73 -0.41 -26.77
C ASP A 143 12.12 -0.89 -25.43
N SER A 144 10.95 -1.54 -25.47
CA SER A 144 10.32 -2.16 -24.28
C SER A 144 10.56 -3.68 -24.20
N PRO A 145 10.41 -4.30 -23.02
CA PRO A 145 10.53 -5.76 -22.87
C PRO A 145 9.65 -6.57 -23.86
N ALA A 146 8.45 -6.09 -24.15
CA ALA A 146 7.56 -6.74 -25.11
C ALA A 146 8.03 -6.60 -26.56
N TYR A 147 8.59 -5.45 -26.92
CA TYR A 147 9.19 -5.23 -28.23
C TYR A 147 10.41 -6.14 -28.43
N ASP A 148 11.27 -6.24 -27.41
CA ASP A 148 12.43 -7.13 -27.41
C ASP A 148 12.04 -8.62 -27.41
N ALA A 149 10.90 -8.97 -26.80
CA ALA A 149 10.29 -10.30 -26.87
C ALA A 149 9.65 -10.60 -28.24
N GLY A 150 9.60 -9.61 -29.16
CA GLY A 150 9.10 -9.78 -30.52
C GLY A 150 7.58 -9.80 -30.62
N ILE A 151 6.87 -9.20 -29.66
CA ILE A 151 5.41 -8.98 -29.73
C ILE A 151 5.11 -8.00 -30.86
N LEU A 152 4.05 -8.27 -31.63
CA LEU A 152 3.66 -7.47 -32.79
C LEU A 152 2.22 -6.98 -32.66
N ALA A 153 1.89 -5.93 -33.40
CA ALA A 153 0.51 -5.51 -33.58
C ALA A 153 -0.34 -6.67 -34.14
N LYS A 154 -1.57 -6.78 -33.63
CA LYS A 154 -2.58 -7.81 -33.92
C LYS A 154 -2.31 -9.20 -33.32
N ASP A 155 -1.30 -9.33 -32.48
CA ASP A 155 -1.17 -10.51 -31.63
C ASP A 155 -2.35 -10.61 -30.68
N ILE A 156 -2.92 -11.81 -30.52
CA ILE A 156 -4.01 -12.06 -29.56
C ILE A 156 -3.40 -12.63 -28.29
N ILE A 157 -3.65 -12.00 -27.15
CA ILE A 157 -3.22 -12.54 -25.85
C ILE A 157 -4.24 -13.59 -25.46
N TYR A 158 -3.80 -14.84 -25.31
CA TYR A 158 -4.64 -15.95 -24.87
C TYR A 158 -4.57 -16.13 -23.36
N ARG A 159 -3.37 -16.01 -22.78
CA ARG A 159 -3.16 -16.15 -21.34
C ARG A 159 -2.20 -15.13 -20.77
N ILE A 160 -2.44 -14.76 -19.52
CA ILE A 160 -1.53 -13.97 -18.68
C ILE A 160 -1.26 -14.80 -17.42
N ASP A 161 -0.01 -15.22 -17.21
CA ASP A 161 0.40 -16.15 -16.15
C ASP A 161 -0.46 -17.42 -16.08
N GLY A 162 -0.82 -17.95 -17.24
CA GLY A 162 -1.64 -19.15 -17.38
C GLY A 162 -3.16 -18.91 -17.20
N GLN A 163 -3.60 -17.72 -16.83
CA GLN A 163 -5.02 -17.36 -16.74
C GLN A 163 -5.57 -17.04 -18.13
N ASP A 164 -6.69 -17.65 -18.52
CA ASP A 164 -7.36 -17.37 -19.79
C ASP A 164 -7.92 -15.93 -19.80
N THR A 165 -7.74 -15.24 -20.91
CA THR A 165 -8.14 -13.84 -21.14
C THR A 165 -9.50 -13.71 -21.82
N LEU A 166 -10.19 -14.81 -22.12
CA LEU A 166 -11.53 -14.77 -22.71
C LEU A 166 -12.51 -14.02 -21.79
N GLY A 167 -13.15 -12.99 -22.32
CA GLY A 167 -14.08 -12.11 -21.60
C GLY A 167 -13.42 -11.23 -20.55
N MET A 168 -12.09 -11.11 -20.56
CA MET A 168 -11.34 -10.25 -19.65
C MET A 168 -11.32 -8.81 -20.19
N ASP A 169 -11.70 -7.85 -19.35
CA ASP A 169 -11.62 -6.45 -19.74
C ASP A 169 -10.17 -5.92 -19.69
N VAL A 170 -9.92 -4.81 -20.39
CA VAL A 170 -8.58 -4.22 -20.47
C VAL A 170 -8.01 -3.85 -19.10
N ASN A 171 -8.81 -3.39 -18.15
CA ASN A 171 -8.30 -3.01 -16.82
C ASN A 171 -7.87 -4.23 -16.02
N GLN A 172 -8.63 -5.33 -16.08
CA GLN A 172 -8.26 -6.60 -15.47
C GLN A 172 -6.92 -7.10 -16.02
N ALA A 173 -6.74 -7.04 -17.35
CA ALA A 173 -5.50 -7.42 -18.00
C ALA A 173 -4.31 -6.55 -17.55
N VAL A 174 -4.51 -5.23 -17.48
CA VAL A 174 -3.49 -4.28 -17.04
C VAL A 174 -3.05 -4.58 -15.60
N GLN A 175 -3.98 -4.94 -14.71
CA GLN A 175 -3.64 -5.33 -13.33
C GLN A 175 -2.80 -6.62 -13.24
N LEU A 176 -3.00 -7.56 -14.16
CA LEU A 176 -2.22 -8.80 -14.21
C LEU A 176 -0.83 -8.61 -14.86
N ILE A 177 -0.74 -7.71 -15.84
CA ILE A 177 0.49 -7.46 -16.60
C ILE A 177 1.44 -6.52 -15.83
N ARG A 178 0.88 -5.58 -15.08
CA ARG A 178 1.67 -4.68 -14.23
C ARG A 178 2.11 -5.42 -12.98
N GLY A 179 3.38 -5.26 -12.65
CA GLY A 179 3.99 -5.81 -11.44
C GLY A 179 5.09 -4.90 -10.94
N GLU A 180 5.73 -5.31 -9.84
CA GLU A 180 6.92 -4.64 -9.34
C GLU A 180 8.08 -4.80 -10.35
N GLU A 181 8.98 -3.82 -10.41
CA GLU A 181 10.15 -3.89 -11.28
C GLU A 181 10.97 -5.16 -10.99
N GLY A 182 11.38 -5.85 -12.04
CA GLY A 182 12.13 -7.10 -11.94
C GLY A 182 11.29 -8.35 -11.69
N THR A 183 9.96 -8.22 -11.58
CA THR A 183 9.04 -9.37 -11.67
C THR A 183 8.81 -9.77 -13.13
N GLU A 184 8.56 -11.06 -13.35
CA GLU A 184 8.28 -11.62 -14.68
C GLU A 184 6.80 -11.90 -14.83
N VAL A 185 6.25 -11.63 -16.02
CA VAL A 185 4.90 -12.04 -16.44
C VAL A 185 5.01 -12.89 -17.70
N THR A 186 4.26 -13.98 -17.75
CA THR A 186 4.21 -14.88 -18.91
C THR A 186 2.98 -14.59 -19.74
N LEU A 187 3.17 -14.13 -20.98
CA LEU A 187 2.09 -13.95 -21.96
C LEU A 187 2.09 -15.12 -22.95
N THR A 188 0.94 -15.77 -23.13
CA THR A 188 0.74 -16.72 -24.23
C THR A 188 0.04 -15.99 -25.36
N ILE A 189 0.69 -15.92 -26.51
CA ILE A 189 0.27 -15.16 -27.67
C ILE A 189 -0.19 -16.08 -28.79
N LYS A 190 -1.26 -15.72 -29.48
CA LYS A 190 -1.64 -16.32 -30.76
C LYS A 190 -1.39 -15.35 -31.90
N ARG A 191 -0.53 -15.75 -32.83
CA ARG A 191 -0.20 -15.05 -34.07
C ARG A 191 -0.62 -15.90 -35.26
N GLY A 192 -1.78 -15.61 -35.81
CA GLY A 192 -2.40 -16.45 -36.85
C GLY A 192 -2.68 -17.86 -36.31
N GLU A 193 -2.05 -18.88 -36.88
CA GLU A 193 -2.17 -20.28 -36.44
C GLU A 193 -1.09 -20.70 -35.41
N GLN A 194 -0.15 -19.81 -35.09
CA GLN A 194 0.95 -20.11 -34.18
C GLN A 194 0.64 -19.62 -32.76
N GLU A 195 0.88 -20.47 -31.76
CA GLU A 195 0.89 -20.13 -30.34
C GLU A 195 2.35 -19.95 -29.90
N ILE A 196 2.65 -18.84 -29.25
CA ILE A 196 4.00 -18.38 -28.85
C ILE A 196 3.98 -18.04 -27.36
#